data_AF-S4P7D9-F1
#
_entry.id   AF-S4P7D9-F1
#
_cell.length_a   1.000
_cell.length_b   1.000
_cell.length_c   1.000
_cell.angle_alpha   90.00
_cell.angle_beta   90.00
_cell.angle_gamma   90.00
#
_symmetry.space_group_name_H-M   'P 1'
#
loop_
_entity.id
_entity.type
_entity.pdbx_description
1 polymer ?
#
loop_
_entity_poly.entity_id
_entity_poly.type
_entity_poly.pdbx_seq_one_letter_code
_entity_poly.pdbx_strand_id
1 'polypeptide(L)'
;MSFFGFGQTADIEIVFDDADKRKVAEVKTDEGKKEKLLLYYDGETVSGRVNVTLRKPGSKLEHQGIKVELIGQIELFYDRGNHHEFISLVKELARPGDLLQ
;
A
#
# COMPACT_ATOMS: atom_id res chain seq x y z
N MET A 1 11.12 20.41 -18.45
CA MET A 1 10.04 20.62 -19.44
C MET A 1 9.22 19.33 -19.51
N SER A 2 8.03 19.31 -18.88
CA SER A 2 7.08 18.19 -18.98
C SER A 2 5.83 18.71 -19.69
N PHE A 3 5.58 18.26 -20.92
CA PHE A 3 4.44 18.66 -21.74
C PHE A 3 4.01 17.46 -22.61
N PHE A 4 3.35 16.47 -21.99
CA PHE A 4 2.21 15.68 -22.47
C PHE A 4 2.01 14.47 -21.53
N GLY A 5 0.89 14.48 -20.81
CA GLY A 5 0.58 13.66 -19.64
C GLY A 5 0.24 12.18 -19.89
N PHE A 6 1.18 11.40 -20.42
CA PHE A 6 1.15 9.94 -20.30
C PHE A 6 2.44 9.49 -19.62
N GLY A 7 2.54 9.75 -18.32
CA GLY A 7 3.64 9.24 -17.52
C GLY A 7 3.68 7.71 -17.60
N GLN A 8 4.87 7.11 -17.60
CA GLN A 8 4.98 5.69 -17.31
C GLN A 8 4.33 5.43 -15.96
N THR A 9 3.49 4.41 -15.93
CA THR A 9 2.70 4.04 -14.76
C THR A 9 2.92 2.56 -14.49
N ALA A 10 2.88 2.22 -13.21
CA ALA A 10 2.89 0.84 -12.75
C ALA A 10 1.63 0.58 -11.94
N ASP A 11 1.15 -0.65 -11.99
CA ASP A 11 0.15 -1.15 -11.06
C ASP A 11 0.86 -1.78 -9.87
N ILE A 12 0.36 -1.47 -8.66
CA ILE A 12 0.91 -1.94 -7.40
C ILE A 12 -0.10 -2.87 -6.76
N GLU A 13 0.36 -4.05 -6.36
CA GLU A 13 -0.43 -5.03 -5.62
C GLU A 13 0.34 -5.47 -4.37
N ILE A 14 -0.36 -5.55 -3.24
CA ILE A 14 0.18 -6.08 -1.99
C ILE A 14 -0.46 -7.45 -1.76
N VAL A 15 0.37 -8.49 -1.69
CA VAL A 15 -0.07 -9.87 -1.45
C VAL A 15 0.46 -10.29 -0.09
N PHE A 16 -0.44 -10.51 0.87
CA PHE A 16 -0.06 -10.99 2.20
C PHE A 16 0.22 -12.49 2.20
N ASP A 17 1.17 -12.91 3.04
CA ASP A 17 1.45 -14.33 3.23
C ASP A 17 0.24 -15.02 3.91
N ASP A 18 -0.11 -16.22 3.41
CA ASP A 18 -1.25 -17.04 3.88
C ASP A 18 -2.60 -16.29 3.92
N ALA A 19 -2.80 -15.30 3.05
CA ALA A 19 -4.01 -14.49 2.99
C ALA A 19 -5.31 -15.33 2.84
N ASP A 20 -5.23 -16.46 2.16
CA ASP A 20 -6.32 -17.42 1.94
C ASP A 20 -6.70 -18.21 3.21
N LYS A 21 -5.76 -18.38 4.13
CA LYS A 21 -5.94 -19.13 5.40
C LYS A 21 -6.20 -18.23 6.59
N ARG A 22 -5.87 -16.94 6.48
CA ARG A 22 -6.01 -15.97 7.57
C ARG A 22 -7.48 -15.67 7.84
N LYS A 23 -7.81 -15.45 9.12
CA LYS A 23 -9.16 -15.06 9.54
C LYS A 23 -9.52 -13.69 8.95
N VAL A 24 -10.80 -13.51 8.67
CA VAL A 24 -11.35 -12.23 8.20
C VAL A 24 -12.36 -11.68 9.20
N ALA A 25 -12.43 -10.36 9.29
CA ALA A 25 -13.44 -9.64 10.07
C ALA A 25 -14.33 -8.80 9.15
N GLU A 26 -15.61 -8.69 9.48
CA GLU A 26 -16.54 -7.80 8.80
C GLU A 26 -16.47 -6.41 9.45
N VAL A 27 -16.16 -5.39 8.64
CA VAL A 27 -16.01 -3.99 9.08
C VAL A 27 -17.03 -3.14 8.33
N LYS A 28 -17.74 -2.28 9.06
CA LYS A 28 -18.66 -1.30 8.48
C LYS A 28 -17.88 -0.04 8.12
N THR A 29 -17.92 0.35 6.85
CA THR A 29 -17.30 1.59 6.36
C THR A 29 -18.14 2.81 6.69
N ASP A 30 -17.57 4.00 6.54
CA ASP A 30 -18.26 5.29 6.71
C ASP A 30 -19.46 5.46 5.76
N GLU A 31 -19.42 4.82 4.59
CA GLU A 31 -20.55 4.78 3.64
C GLU A 31 -21.66 3.81 4.06
N GLY A 32 -21.48 3.11 5.19
CA GLY A 32 -22.40 2.10 5.70
C GLY A 32 -22.32 0.74 5.02
N LYS A 33 -21.40 0.54 4.08
CA LYS A 33 -21.11 -0.74 3.44
C LYS A 33 -20.36 -1.66 4.41
N LYS A 34 -20.48 -2.97 4.20
CA LYS A 34 -19.75 -3.99 4.98
C LYS A 34 -18.65 -4.58 4.09
N GLU A 35 -17.42 -4.55 4.58
CA GLU A 35 -16.25 -5.11 3.89
C GLU A 35 -15.60 -6.20 4.75
N LYS A 36 -15.01 -7.20 4.09
CA LYS A 36 -14.25 -8.25 4.77
C LYS A 36 -12.77 -7.95 4.65
N LEU A 37 -12.11 -7.75 5.79
CA LEU A 37 -10.68 -7.43 5.86
C LEU A 37 -9.92 -8.53 6.61
N LEU A 38 -8.62 -8.67 6.33
CA LEU A 38 -7.74 -9.59 7.05
C LEU A 38 -7.64 -9.18 8.52
N LEU A 39 -7.81 -10.13 9.42
CA LEU A 39 -7.73 -9.91 10.86
C LEU A 39 -6.30 -10.14 11.36
N TYR A 40 -5.80 -9.20 12.15
CA TYR A 40 -4.54 -9.26 12.87
C TYR A 40 -4.75 -8.96 14.35
N TYR A 41 -3.93 -9.56 15.19
CA TYR A 41 -3.85 -9.27 16.62
C TYR A 41 -2.52 -8.63 16.99
N ASP A 42 -2.46 -8.02 18.17
CA ASP A 42 -1.22 -7.44 18.68
C ASP A 42 -0.09 -8.48 18.75
N GLY A 43 1.10 -8.06 18.35
CA GLY A 43 2.29 -8.91 18.23
C GLY A 43 2.33 -9.84 17.01
N GLU A 44 1.27 -9.93 16.19
CA GLU A 44 1.33 -10.74 14.97
C GLU A 44 2.24 -10.12 13.91
N THR A 45 2.94 -10.97 13.17
CA THR A 45 3.74 -10.54 12.02
C THR A 45 2.82 -10.23 10.83
N VAL A 46 3.01 -9.04 10.26
CA VAL A 46 2.44 -8.65 8.96
C VAL A 46 3.54 -8.83 7.91
N SER A 47 3.38 -9.81 7.04
CA SER A 47 4.34 -10.11 5.97
C SER A 47 3.64 -10.39 4.64
N GLY A 48 4.40 -10.22 3.55
CA GLY A 48 3.89 -10.37 2.21
C GLY A 48 4.87 -9.87 1.17
N ARG A 49 4.37 -9.68 -0.06
CA ARG A 49 5.10 -9.22 -1.23
C ARG A 49 4.40 -8.02 -1.85
N VAL A 50 5.18 -7.07 -2.32
CA VAL A 50 4.70 -5.95 -3.13
C VAL A 50 5.07 -6.21 -4.58
N ASN A 51 4.07 -6.46 -5.41
CA ASN A 51 4.23 -6.63 -6.85
C ASN A 51 4.09 -5.26 -7.52
N VAL A 52 5.08 -4.89 -8.33
CA VAL A 52 5.05 -3.66 -9.13
C VAL A 52 5.12 -4.07 -10.60
N THR A 53 4.03 -3.85 -11.33
CA THR A 53 3.91 -4.26 -12.75
C THR A 53 3.88 -3.04 -13.64
N LEU A 54 4.81 -2.93 -14.59
CA LEU A 54 4.80 -1.84 -15.56
C LEU A 54 3.63 -2.01 -16.53
N ARG A 55 2.79 -0.97 -16.67
CA ARG A 55 1.62 -1.03 -17.58
C ARG A 55 2.00 -1.22 -19.05
N LYS A 56 3.22 -0.79 -19.42
CA LYS A 56 3.78 -0.96 -20.75
C LYS A 56 5.02 -1.85 -20.66
N PRO A 57 4.97 -3.10 -21.17
CA PRO A 57 6.14 -3.97 -21.23
C PRO A 57 7.30 -3.32 -22.00
N GLY A 58 8.53 -3.55 -21.54
CA GLY A 58 9.74 -2.97 -22.13
C GLY A 58 9.90 -1.47 -21.89
N SER A 59 9.02 -0.85 -21.08
CA SER A 59 9.21 0.54 -20.64
C SER A 59 10.11 0.62 -19.41
N LYS A 60 10.75 1.78 -19.21
CA LYS A 60 11.60 2.06 -18.05
C LYS A 60 10.88 3.01 -17.12
N LEU A 61 10.63 2.65 -15.86
CA LEU A 61 10.07 3.58 -14.88
C LEU A 61 11.17 4.09 -13.95
N GLU A 62 11.48 5.39 -14.03
CA GLU A 62 12.39 6.07 -13.09
C GLU A 62 11.66 6.35 -11.77
N HIS A 63 12.25 5.99 -10.63
CA HIS A 63 11.66 6.19 -9.31
C HIS A 63 12.70 6.66 -8.28
N GLN A 64 12.25 7.37 -7.24
CA GLN A 64 13.09 7.91 -6.16
C GLN A 64 13.16 6.99 -4.93
N GLY A 65 13.03 5.69 -5.16
CA GLY A 65 12.90 4.66 -4.13
C GLY A 65 11.49 4.08 -4.07
N ILE A 66 11.37 2.88 -3.49
CA ILE A 66 10.11 2.19 -3.26
C ILE A 66 10.13 1.75 -1.80
N LYS A 67 9.09 2.11 -1.05
CA LYS A 67 8.88 1.69 0.33
C LYS A 67 7.48 1.12 0.51
N VAL A 68 7.29 0.37 1.59
CA VAL A 68 5.99 -0.05 2.11
C VAL A 68 5.89 0.35 3.57
N GLU A 69 4.69 0.73 4.00
CA GLU A 69 4.42 1.24 5.34
C GLU A 69 3.25 0.49 5.97
N LEU A 70 3.40 0.10 7.24
CA LEU A 70 2.29 -0.31 8.09
C LEU A 70 1.95 0.87 9.00
N ILE A 71 0.78 1.46 8.77
CA ILE A 71 0.31 2.65 9.47
C ILE A 71 -0.96 2.29 10.23
N GLY A 72 -1.01 2.69 11.50
CA GLY A 72 -2.23 2.72 12.29
C GLY A 72 -2.43 4.14 12.79
N GLN A 73 -3.59 4.69 12.47
CA GLN A 73 -3.92 6.08 12.72
C GLN A 73 -5.35 6.25 13.21
N ILE A 74 -5.60 7.36 13.89
CA ILE A 74 -6.92 7.82 14.27
C ILE A 74 -7.24 9.05 13.42
N GLU A 75 -8.38 9.00 12.74
CA GLU A 75 -8.91 10.13 11.97
C GLU A 75 -10.07 10.77 12.70
N LEU A 76 -9.97 12.08 12.96
CA LEU A 76 -11.03 12.84 13.61
C LEU A 76 -11.87 13.54 12.54
N PHE A 77 -13.18 13.27 12.50
CA PHE A 77 -14.05 13.84 11.45
C PHE A 77 -14.10 15.37 11.42
N TYR A 78 -13.87 16.03 12.54
CA TYR A 78 -13.80 17.49 12.64
C TYR A 78 -12.42 18.08 12.27
N ASP A 79 -11.40 17.22 12.15
CA ASP A 79 -10.01 17.59 11.84
C ASP A 79 -9.40 16.61 10.82
N ARG A 80 -10.13 16.34 9.72
CA ARG A 80 -9.76 15.29 8.73
C ARG A 80 -8.40 15.50 8.07
N GLY A 81 -7.82 16.71 8.13
CA GLY A 81 -6.50 16.99 7.59
C GLY A 81 -5.36 16.56 8.50
N ASN A 82 -5.66 16.13 9.73
CA ASN A 82 -4.67 15.83 10.75
C ASN A 82 -4.73 14.34 11.11
N HIS A 83 -3.76 13.58 10.60
CA HIS A 83 -3.65 12.15 10.88
C HIS A 83 -2.90 11.93 12.20
N HIS A 84 -3.56 11.30 13.17
CA HIS A 84 -2.94 10.94 14.43
C HIS A 84 -2.39 9.51 14.37
N GLU A 85 -1.17 9.36 13.86
CA GLU A 85 -0.47 8.07 13.79
C GLU A 85 -0.02 7.60 15.19
N PHE A 86 -0.32 6.35 15.53
CA PHE A 86 0.15 5.69 16.75
C PHE A 86 1.08 4.51 16.47
N ILE A 87 1.10 4.00 15.23
CA ILE A 87 2.08 3.04 14.74
C ILE A 87 2.47 3.40 13.31
N SER A 88 3.78 3.41 13.05
CA SER A 88 4.35 3.71 11.73
C SER A 88 5.61 2.86 11.56
N LEU A 89 5.54 1.83 10.73
CA LEU A 89 6.67 0.95 10.40
C LEU A 89 6.98 1.06 8.92
N VAL A 90 8.22 1.40 8.59
CA VAL A 90 8.67 1.63 7.21
C VAL A 90 9.65 0.55 6.79
N LYS A 91 9.45 -0.01 5.59
CA LYS A 91 10.43 -0.88 4.94
C LYS A 91 10.76 -0.37 3.54
N GLU A 92 12.02 0.00 3.35
CA GLU A 92 12.58 0.30 2.03
C GLU A 92 12.73 -1.00 1.23
N LEU A 93 12.10 -1.04 0.05
CA LEU A 93 12.08 -2.18 -0.88
C LEU A 93 13.08 -1.99 -2.02
N ALA A 94 13.27 -0.75 -2.48
CA ALA A 94 14.25 -0.40 -3.50
C ALA A 94 14.80 1.02 -3.30
N ARG A 95 16.09 1.21 -3.59
CA ARG A 95 16.73 2.55 -3.66
C ARG A 95 16.27 3.28 -4.93
N PRO A 96 16.48 4.60 -5.05
CA PRO A 96 16.28 5.32 -6.30
C PRO A 96 16.94 4.63 -7.48
N GLY A 97 16.24 4.53 -8.61
CA GLY A 97 16.72 3.82 -9.78
C GLY A 97 15.65 3.63 -10.85
N ASP A 98 15.91 2.65 -11.71
CA ASP A 98 15.10 2.32 -12.87
C ASP A 98 14.45 0.95 -12.66
N LEU A 99 13.13 0.88 -12.78
CA LEU A 99 12.40 -0.38 -12.91
C LEU A 99 12.25 -0.71 -14.39
N LEU A 100 12.71 -1.90 -14.77
CA LEU A 100 12.65 -2.43 -16.14
C LEU A 100 11.98 -3.81 -16.08
N GLN A 101 10.93 -4.01 -16.88
CA GLN A 101 10.18 -5.26 -16.97
C GLN A 101 9.85 -5.61 -18.42
#